data_AF-A0A142EKF2-F1
#
_entry.id   AF-A0A142EKF2-F1
#
_cell.length_a   1.000
_cell.length_b   1.000
_cell.length_c   1.000
_cell.angle_alpha   90.00
_cell.angle_beta   90.00
_cell.angle_gamma   90.00
#
_symmetry.space_group_name_H-M   'P 1'
#
loop_
_entity.id
_entity.type
_entity.pdbx_description
1 polymer ?
#
loop_
_entity_poly.entity_id
_entity_poly.type
_entity_poly.pdbx_seq_one_letter_code
_entity_poly.pdbx_strand_id
1 'polypeptide(L)'
;MNSSISYTDPGAILGRAFLRIGQVILVLFALGSGYMVYLGSEGLFSDWEIEIEEDLLWLFPFVSPEDWVSYFFVGLGLKCLFWVGILAWLERKI
;
A
#
# COMPACT_ATOMS: atom_id res chain seq x y z
N MET A 1 -28.25 -16.35 24.34
CA MET A 1 -28.17 -15.07 25.08
C MET A 1 -27.96 -13.98 24.05
N ASN A 2 -28.96 -13.12 23.86
CA ASN A 2 -28.86 -11.94 23.02
C ASN A 2 -27.88 -10.98 23.70
N SER A 3 -26.64 -10.91 23.21
CA SER A 3 -25.77 -9.78 23.49
C SER A 3 -26.42 -8.57 22.83
N SER A 4 -27.16 -7.79 23.62
CA SER A 4 -27.46 -6.40 23.32
C SER A 4 -26.13 -5.71 23.08
N ILE A 5 -25.70 -5.68 21.81
CA ILE A 5 -24.66 -4.79 21.34
C ILE A 5 -25.16 -3.41 21.73
N SER A 6 -24.55 -2.84 22.77
CA SER A 6 -24.82 -1.48 23.20
C SER A 6 -24.53 -0.59 21.99
N TYR A 7 -25.59 -0.06 21.38
CA TYR A 7 -25.53 0.85 20.22
C TYR A 7 -24.91 2.22 20.57
N THR A 8 -24.18 2.31 21.69
CA THR A 8 -23.73 3.55 22.33
C THR A 8 -22.43 3.34 23.13
N ASP A 9 -21.48 2.53 22.66
CA ASP A 9 -20.10 2.64 23.13
C ASP A 9 -19.34 3.65 22.25
N PRO A 10 -19.19 4.92 22.67
CA PRO A 10 -18.52 5.94 21.87
C PRO A 10 -17.10 5.54 21.46
N GLY A 11 -16.42 4.68 22.24
CA GLY A 11 -15.12 4.11 21.87
C GLY A 11 -15.17 3.20 20.64
N ALA A 12 -16.21 2.38 20.46
CA ALA A 12 -16.36 1.51 19.30
C ALA A 12 -16.63 2.31 18.02
N ILE A 13 -17.44 3.37 18.13
CA ILE A 13 -17.72 4.30 17.03
C ILE A 13 -16.45 5.05 16.61
N LEU A 14 -15.70 5.58 17.58
CA LEU A 14 -14.43 6.28 17.33
C LEU A 14 -13.38 5.34 16.70
N GLY A 15 -13.29 4.11 17.19
CA GLY A 15 -12.40 3.07 16.65
C GLY A 15 -12.73 2.72 15.20
N ARG A 16 -14.01 2.52 14.85
CA ARG A 16 -14.43 2.27 13.46
C ARG A 16 -14.12 3.47 12.55
N ALA A 17 -14.33 4.70 13.02
CA ALA A 17 -14.00 5.89 12.26
C ALA A 17 -12.49 5.98 11.98
N PHE A 18 -11.65 5.73 12.99
CA PHE A 18 -10.19 5.71 12.83
C PHE A 18 -9.73 4.64 11.83
N LEU A 19 -10.27 3.43 11.92
CA LEU A 19 -9.96 2.35 10.97
C LEU A 19 -10.33 2.73 9.53
N ARG A 20 -11.49 3.36 9.32
CA ARG A 20 -11.90 3.83 7.99
C ARG A 20 -10.99 4.92 7.44
N ILE A 21 -10.59 5.89 8.27
CA ILE A 21 -9.63 6.92 7.86
C ILE A 21 -8.31 6.26 7.43
N GLY A 22 -7.82 5.29 8.21
CA GLY A 22 -6.63 4.52 7.85
C GLY A 22 -6.77 3.77 6.52
N GLN A 23 -7.91 3.11 6.29
CA GLN A 23 -8.20 2.44 5.02
C GLN A 23 -8.18 3.41 3.84
N VAL A 24 -8.83 4.59 3.96
CA VAL A 24 -8.85 5.59 2.89
C VAL A 24 -7.44 6.07 2.56
N ILE A 25 -6.64 6.38 3.58
CA ILE A 25 -5.24 6.81 3.40
C ILE A 25 -4.43 5.73 2.68
N LEU A 26 -4.56 4.46 3.09
CA LEU A 26 -3.85 3.35 2.45
C LEU A 26 -4.29 3.15 0.99
N VAL A 27 -5.59 3.30 0.69
CA VAL A 27 -6.09 3.22 -0.70
C VAL A 27 -5.50 4.36 -1.54
N LEU A 28 -5.43 5.58 -1.01
CA LEU A 28 -4.80 6.70 -1.71
C LEU A 28 -3.32 6.43 -2.00
N PHE A 29 -2.58 5.85 -1.05
CA PHE A 29 -1.19 5.44 -1.28
C PHE A 29 -1.08 4.32 -2.32
N ALA A 30 -1.99 3.34 -2.32
CA ALA A 30 -2.01 2.28 -3.31
C ALA A 30 -2.27 2.83 -4.72
N LEU A 31 -3.22 3.76 -4.86
CA LEU A 31 -3.51 4.45 -6.12
C LEU A 31 -2.33 5.30 -6.59
N GLY A 32 -1.72 6.07 -5.69
CA GLY A 32 -0.52 6.86 -6.00
C GLY A 32 0.64 5.98 -6.45
N SER A 33 0.83 4.82 -5.81
CA SER A 33 1.85 3.85 -6.21
C SER A 33 1.57 3.27 -7.60
N GLY A 34 0.33 2.86 -7.86
CA GLY A 34 -0.07 2.38 -9.20
C GLY A 34 0.12 3.45 -10.27
N TYR A 35 -0.15 4.72 -9.95
CA TYR A 35 0.10 5.84 -10.85
C TYR A 35 1.60 6.04 -11.13
N MET A 36 2.47 5.91 -10.11
CA MET A 36 3.93 5.96 -10.32
C MET A 36 4.44 4.83 -11.20
N VAL A 37 3.88 3.62 -11.06
CA VAL A 37 4.21 2.48 -11.94
C VAL A 37 3.79 2.76 -13.38
N TYR A 38 2.59 3.33 -13.59
CA TYR A 38 2.13 3.74 -14.92
C TYR A 38 3.08 4.78 -15.53
N LEU A 39 3.44 5.83 -14.79
CA LEU A 39 4.40 6.83 -15.29
C LEU A 39 5.79 6.22 -15.56
N GLY A 40 6.22 5.27 -14.73
CA GLY A 40 7.44 4.50 -14.98
C GLY A 40 7.40 3.75 -16.31
N SER A 41 6.25 3.13 -16.65
CA SER A 41 6.07 2.43 -17.93
C SER A 41 6.07 3.36 -19.15
N GLU A 42 5.75 4.64 -18.95
CA GLU A 42 5.87 5.70 -19.97
C GLU A 42 7.28 6.31 -20.04
N GLY A 43 8.24 5.78 -19.28
CA GLY A 43 9.64 6.22 -19.30
C GLY A 43 9.94 7.41 -18.38
N LEU A 44 9.10 7.73 -17.38
CA LEU A 44 9.38 8.85 -16.46
C LEU A 44 10.75 8.74 -15.77
N PHE A 45 11.21 7.52 -15.52
CA PHE A 45 12.47 7.26 -14.83
C PHE A 45 13.66 7.04 -15.77
N SER A 46 13.49 7.15 -17.09
CA SER A 46 14.56 6.88 -18.08
C SER A 46 15.76 7.81 -17.96
N ASP A 47 15.51 9.03 -17.50
CA ASP A 47 16.53 10.05 -17.35
C ASP A 47 17.09 10.11 -15.92
N TRP A 48 16.67 9.20 -15.04
CA TRP A 48 17.18 9.14 -13.68
C TRP A 48 18.47 8.33 -13.66
N GLU A 49 19.53 8.97 -13.16
CA GLU A 49 20.82 8.31 -12.93
C GLU A 49 20.73 7.46 -11.66
N ILE A 50 20.10 6.27 -11.79
CA ILE A 50 19.86 5.34 -10.69
C ILE A 50 21.06 4.41 -10.58
N GLU A 51 21.90 4.62 -9.57
CA GLU A 51 22.96 3.69 -9.20
C GLU A 51 22.39 2.57 -8.31
N ILE A 52 22.54 1.32 -8.75
CA ILE A 52 22.18 0.14 -7.97
C ILE A 52 23.46 -0.53 -7.49
N GLU A 53 23.53 -0.88 -6.21
CA GLU A 53 24.63 -1.63 -5.62
C GLU A 53 24.85 -2.96 -6.37
N GLU A 54 26.11 -3.30 -6.65
CA GLU A 54 26.48 -4.48 -7.45
C GLU A 54 25.92 -5.80 -6.89
N ASP A 55 25.71 -5.89 -5.58
CA ASP A 55 25.13 -7.07 -4.92
C ASP A 55 23.66 -7.32 -5.32
N LEU A 56 22.91 -6.27 -5.67
CA LEU A 56 21.52 -6.38 -6.17
C LEU A 56 21.48 -6.84 -7.64
N LEU A 57 22.51 -6.51 -8.43
CA LEU A 57 22.63 -6.95 -9.83
C LEU A 57 22.80 -8.47 -9.94
N TRP A 58 23.47 -9.11 -8.97
CA TRP A 58 23.61 -10.57 -8.95
C TRP A 58 22.26 -11.29 -8.77
N LEU A 59 21.36 -10.72 -7.95
CA LEU A 59 20.07 -11.33 -7.66
C LEU A 59 19.08 -11.19 -8.83
N PHE A 60 19.17 -10.10 -9.61
CA PHE A 60 18.31 -9.83 -10.76
C PHE A 60 19.09 -9.23 -11.95
N PRO A 61 19.88 -10.05 -12.67
CA PRO A 61 20.84 -9.57 -13.68
C PRO A 61 20.22 -9.01 -14.96
N PHE A 62 18.91 -9.19 -15.16
CA PHE A 62 18.19 -8.75 -16.35
C PHE A 62 17.27 -7.54 -16.10
N VAL A 63 17.20 -7.06 -14.86
CA VAL A 63 16.30 -5.96 -14.49
C VAL A 63 17.04 -4.64 -14.65
N SER A 64 16.49 -3.74 -15.47
CA SER A 64 17.07 -2.40 -15.61
C SER A 64 16.92 -1.61 -14.30
N PRO A 65 17.82 -0.66 -13.99
CA PRO A 65 17.70 0.16 -12.79
C PRO A 65 16.38 0.92 -12.66
N GLU A 66 15.78 1.29 -13.79
CA GLU A 66 14.51 2.00 -13.86
C GLU A 66 13.31 1.10 -13.47
N ASP A 67 13.36 -0.17 -13.89
CA ASP A 67 12.35 -1.17 -13.54
C ASP A 67 12.30 -1.44 -12.03
N TRP A 68 13.42 -1.28 -11.33
CA TRP A 68 13.48 -1.43 -9.87
C TRP A 68 12.60 -0.42 -9.14
N VAL A 69 12.54 0.82 -9.63
CA VAL A 69 11.66 1.85 -9.05
C VAL A 69 10.20 1.45 -9.25
N SER A 70 9.86 0.95 -10.42
CA SER A 70 8.52 0.41 -10.70
C SER A 70 8.19 -0.78 -9.79
N TYR A 71 9.10 -1.74 -9.61
CA TYR A 71 8.90 -2.87 -8.69
C TYR A 71 8.76 -2.43 -7.23
N PHE A 72 9.50 -1.43 -6.79
CA PHE A 72 9.34 -0.84 -5.47
C PHE A 72 7.93 -0.29 -5.27
N PHE A 73 7.41 0.49 -6.23
CA PHE A 73 6.05 1.04 -6.14
C PHE A 73 4.96 -0.05 -6.24
N VAL A 74 5.15 -1.10 -7.07
CA VAL A 74 4.27 -2.26 -7.08
C VAL A 74 4.23 -2.92 -5.70
N GLY A 75 5.40 -3.16 -5.08
CA GLY A 75 5.51 -3.73 -3.75
C GLY A 75 4.84 -2.87 -2.68
N LEU A 76 5.05 -1.55 -2.74
CA LEU A 76 4.41 -0.58 -1.85
C LEU A 76 2.87 -0.64 -1.98
N GLY A 77 2.36 -0.63 -3.20
CA GLY A 77 0.93 -0.69 -3.49
C GLY A 77 0.28 -1.98 -2.98
N LEU A 78 0.91 -3.13 -3.23
CA LEU A 78 0.45 -4.43 -2.71
C LEU A 78 0.44 -4.47 -1.18
N LYS A 79 1.48 -3.92 -0.54
CA LYS A 79 1.55 -3.83 0.93
C LYS A 79 0.44 -2.95 1.49
N CYS A 80 0.13 -1.83 0.84
CA CYS A 80 -1.00 -0.97 1.23
C CYS A 80 -2.34 -1.71 1.11
N LEU A 81 -2.59 -2.41 0.00
CA LEU A 81 -3.82 -3.20 -0.21
C LEU A 81 -3.95 -4.32 0.83
N PHE A 82 -2.84 -4.99 1.16
CA PHE A 82 -2.82 -6.01 2.22
C PHE A 82 -3.23 -5.43 3.57
N TRP A 83 -2.68 -4.27 3.94
CA TRP A 83 -3.07 -3.58 5.18
C TRP A 83 -4.51 -3.09 5.17
N VAL A 84 -5.04 -2.64 4.03
CA VAL A 84 -6.48 -2.34 3.89
C VAL A 84 -7.32 -3.57 4.23
N GLY A 85 -6.92 -4.75 3.72
CA GLY A 85 -7.57 -6.02 4.05
C GLY A 85 -7.55 -6.32 5.56
N ILE A 86 -6.42 -6.12 6.23
CA ILE A 86 -6.29 -6.30 7.69
C ILE A 86 -7.20 -5.32 8.43
N LEU A 87 -7.20 -4.03 8.06
CA LEU A 87 -8.03 -3.01 8.72
C LEU A 87 -9.52 -3.29 8.50
N ALA A 88 -9.93 -3.73 7.30
CA ALA A 88 -11.30 -4.10 7.01
C ALA A 88 -11.74 -5.34 7.80
N TRP A 89 -10.83 -6.29 8.02
CA TRP A 89 -11.09 -7.45 8.89
C TRP A 89 -11.21 -7.04 10.37
N LEU A 90 -10.37 -6.11 10.85
CA LEU A 90 -10.48 -5.55 12.20
C LEU A 90 -11.79 -4.78 12.39
N GLU A 91 -12.22 -3.98 11.40
CA GLU A 91 -13.48 -3.23 11.45
C GLU A 91 -14.69 -4.17 11.61
N ARG A 92 -14.67 -5.37 11.02
CA ARG A 92 -15.75 -6.37 11.19
C ARG A 92 -15.81 -6.98 12.59
N LYS A 93 -14.73 -6.91 13.36
CA LYS A 93 -14.62 -7.48 14.70
C LYS A 93 -14.97 -6.50 15.82
N ILE A 94 -14.97 -5.20 15.53
CA ILE A 94 -15.45 -4.11 16.39
C ILE A 94 -16.91 -3.85 16.03
#